data_AF-A0A7W8IQP9-F1
#
_entry.id   AF-A0A7W8IQP9-F1
#
_cell.length_a   1.000
_cell.length_b   1.000
_cell.length_c   1.000
_cell.angle_alpha   90.00
_cell.angle_beta   90.00
_cell.angle_gamma   90.00
#
_symmetry.space_group_name_H-M   'P 1'
#
loop_
_entity.id
_entity.type
_entity.pdbx_description
1 polymer ?
#
loop_
_entity_poly.entity_id
_entity_poly.type
_entity_poly.pdbx_seq_one_letter_code
_entity_poly.pdbx_strand_id
1 'polypeptide(L)'
;MLKKTLVEEIEHKNKAIMCIDYMLDAIFQKDYETAALEAKEFLFIVEKLQGIEVKKARRAELEQIIKEMQQRGIKIDFAAKLSS
;
A
#
# COMPACT_ATOMS: atom_id res chain seq x y z
N MET A 1 -13.95 1.04 -3.96
CA MET A 1 -12.57 0.50 -3.87
C MET A 1 -11.52 1.58 -3.61
N LEU A 2 -11.50 2.72 -4.31
CA LEU A 2 -10.53 3.82 -4.06
C LEU A 2 -10.49 4.31 -2.60
N LYS A 3 -11.64 4.49 -1.96
CA LYS A 3 -11.72 4.87 -0.54
C LYS A 3 -11.10 3.82 0.39
N LYS A 4 -11.24 2.52 0.07
CA LYS A 4 -10.69 1.43 0.88
C LYS A 4 -9.17 1.39 0.81
N THR A 5 -8.60 1.53 -0.39
CA THR A 5 -7.14 1.55 -0.58
C THR A 5 -6.49 2.80 0.04
N LEU A 6 -7.16 3.95 0.00
CA LEU A 6 -6.66 5.16 0.67
C LEU A 6 -6.67 5.01 2.20
N VAL A 7 -7.73 4.43 2.76
CA VAL A 7 -7.82 4.16 4.20
C VAL A 7 -6.75 3.17 4.63
N GLU A 8 -6.57 2.06 3.89
CA GLU A 8 -5.52 1.07 4.14
C GLU A 8 -4.11 1.70 4.09
N GLU A 9 -3.85 2.60 3.14
CA GLU A 9 -2.57 3.31 3.05
C GLU A 9 -2.31 4.22 4.26
N ILE A 10 -3.33 4.96 4.71
CA ILE A 10 -3.23 5.83 5.89
C ILE A 10 -2.99 4.99 7.15
N GLU A 11 -3.71 3.88 7.31
CA GLU A 11 -3.53 2.96 8.44
C GLU A 11 -2.10 2.40 8.47
N HIS A 12 -1.57 1.97 7.33
CA HIS A 12 -0.19 1.49 7.24
C HIS A 12 0.83 2.60 7.55
N LYS A 13 0.64 3.83 7.06
CA LYS A 13 1.52 4.95 7.40
C LYS A 13 1.52 5.25 8.90
N ASN A 14 0.35 5.27 9.53
CA ASN A 14 0.23 5.50 10.96
C ASN A 14 0.93 4.39 11.77
N LYS A 15 0.75 3.12 11.38
CA LYS A 15 1.45 1.99 12.03
C LYS A 15 2.96 2.07 11.86
N ALA A 16 3.46 2.44 10.68
CA ALA A 16 4.90 2.60 10.46
C ALA A 16 5.50 3.68 11.38
N ILE A 17 4.80 4.79 11.58
CA ILE A 17 5.21 5.85 12.52
C ILE A 17 5.23 5.32 13.95
N MET A 18 4.19 4.60 14.37
CA MET A 18 4.14 4.00 15.71
C MET A 18 5.29 3.02 15.96
N CYS A 19 5.65 2.17 14.98
CA CYS A 19 6.81 1.28 15.13
C CYS A 19 8.11 2.06 15.32
N ILE A 20 8.28 3.22 14.67
CA ILE A 20 9.44 4.10 14.88
C ILE A 20 9.47 4.64 16.31
N ASP A 21 8.33 5.14 16.79
CA ASP A 21 8.22 5.67 18.15
C ASP A 21 8.52 4.58 19.19
N TYR A 22 7.98 3.37 19.01
CA TYR A 22 8.25 2.23 19.91
C TYR A 22 9.68 1.72 19.84
N MET A 23 10.29 1.68 18.65
CA MET A 23 11.72 1.37 18.52
C MET A 23 12.58 2.39 19.29
N LEU A 24 12.26 3.68 19.20
CA LEU A 24 13.00 4.73 19.89
C LEU A 24 12.92 4.56 21.41
N ASP A 25 11.70 4.38 21.94
CA ASP A 25 11.47 4.14 23.37
C ASP A 25 12.21 2.89 23.86
N ALA A 26 12.14 1.79 23.10
CA ALA A 26 12.81 0.53 23.42
C ALA A 26 14.34 0.69 23.48
N ILE A 27 14.93 1.44 22.53
CA ILE A 27 16.37 1.76 22.53
C ILE A 27 16.77 2.52 23.80
N PHE A 28 16.01 3.54 24.20
CA PHE A 28 16.30 4.31 25.42
C PHE A 28 16.19 3.47 26.69
N GLN A 29 15.30 2.49 26.71
CA GLN A 29 15.13 1.55 27.82
C GLN A 29 16.10 0.37 27.77
N LYS A 30 16.93 0.26 26.72
CA LYS A 30 17.82 -0.88 26.43
C LYS A 30 17.06 -2.20 26.23
N ASP A 31 15.79 -2.13 25.86
CA ASP A 31 14.99 -3.27 25.46
C ASP A 31 15.22 -3.57 23.97
N TYR A 32 16.34 -4.22 23.69
CA TYR A 32 16.72 -4.53 22.31
C TYR A 32 15.87 -5.63 21.67
N GLU A 33 15.16 -6.45 22.47
CA GLU A 33 14.25 -7.45 21.96
C GLU A 33 13.02 -6.78 21.34
N THR A 34 12.40 -5.86 22.08
CA THR A 34 11.28 -5.06 21.55
C THR A 34 11.72 -4.22 20.35
N ALA A 35 12.89 -3.57 20.41
CA ALA A 35 13.40 -2.81 19.26
C ALA A 35 13.56 -3.69 18.01
N ALA A 36 14.03 -4.93 18.15
CA ALA A 36 14.18 -5.86 17.03
C ALA A 36 12.83 -6.37 16.49
N LEU A 37 11.83 -6.53 17.35
CA LEU A 37 10.47 -6.89 16.96
C LEU A 37 9.81 -5.76 16.15
N GLU A 38 9.84 -4.53 16.68
CA GLU A 38 9.27 -3.36 16.03
C GLU A 38 9.96 -3.05 14.69
N ALA A 39 11.27 -3.29 14.57
CA ALA A 39 11.99 -3.16 13.30
C ALA A 39 11.48 -4.14 12.23
N LYS A 40 11.15 -5.38 12.61
CA LYS A 40 10.59 -6.37 11.68
C LYS A 40 9.19 -5.98 11.22
N GLU A 41 8.35 -5.54 12.14
CA GLU A 41 6.99 -5.07 11.83
C GLU A 41 7.04 -3.83 10.92
N PHE A 42 7.94 -2.88 11.21
CA PHE A 42 8.17 -1.72 10.36
C PHE A 42 8.52 -2.11 8.93
N LEU A 43 9.48 -3.03 8.74
CA LEU A 43 9.87 -3.51 7.41
C LEU A 43 8.69 -4.17 6.67
N PHE A 44 7.91 -5.00 7.37
CA PHE A 44 6.72 -5.60 6.80
C PHE A 44 5.68 -4.56 6.34
N ILE A 45 5.46 -3.51 7.12
CA ILE A 45 4.54 -2.41 6.75
C ILE A 45 5.09 -1.63 5.54
N VAL A 46 6.40 -1.39 5.47
CA VAL A 46 7.04 -0.74 4.32
C VAL A 46 6.80 -1.56 3.04
N GLU A 47 6.93 -2.89 3.09
CA GLU A 47 6.61 -3.76 1.95
C GLU A 47 5.14 -3.63 1.50
N LYS A 48 4.19 -3.50 2.46
CA LYS A 48 2.77 -3.27 2.12
C LYS A 48 2.58 -1.94 1.40
N LEU A 49 3.22 -0.88 1.89
CA LEU A 49 3.15 0.45 1.27
C LEU A 49 3.74 0.45 -0.14
N GLN A 50 4.89 -0.20 -0.35
CA GLN A 50 5.46 -0.40 -1.68
C GLN A 50 4.51 -1.17 -2.61
N GLY A 51 3.85 -2.21 -2.10
CA GLY A 51 2.84 -2.96 -2.85
C GLY A 51 1.63 -2.10 -3.27
N ILE A 52 1.25 -1.10 -2.47
CA ILE A 52 0.21 -0.13 -2.82
C ILE A 52 0.69 0.77 -3.97
N GLU A 53 1.92 1.29 -3.91
CA GLU A 53 2.47 2.14 -4.98
C GLU A 53 2.59 1.40 -6.32
N VAL A 54 3.04 0.14 -6.30
CA VAL A 54 3.06 -0.69 -7.51
C VAL A 54 1.66 -0.86 -8.10
N LYS A 55 0.63 -1.06 -7.27
CA LYS A 55 -0.76 -1.15 -7.74
C LYS A 55 -1.26 0.17 -8.34
N LYS A 56 -0.90 1.32 -7.74
CA LYS A 56 -1.25 2.64 -8.29
C LYS A 56 -0.60 2.86 -9.66
N ALA A 57 0.69 2.54 -9.79
CA ALA A 57 1.40 2.65 -11.06
C ALA A 57 0.77 1.78 -12.16
N ARG A 58 0.53 0.49 -11.88
CA ARG A 58 -0.15 -0.42 -12.81
C ARG A 58 -1.53 0.06 -13.22
N ARG A 59 -2.26 0.71 -12.30
CA ARG A 59 -3.58 1.27 -12.60
C ARG A 59 -3.49 2.46 -13.55
N ALA A 60 -2.54 3.36 -13.32
CA ALA A 60 -2.30 4.50 -14.20
C ALA A 60 -1.91 4.04 -15.63
N GLU A 61 -1.05 3.03 -15.74
CA GLU A 61 -0.69 2.39 -17.02
C GLU A 61 -1.92 1.82 -17.73
N LEU A 62 -2.77 1.07 -17.00
CA LEU A 62 -3.99 0.50 -17.57
C LEU A 62 -4.98 1.59 -18.02
N GLU A 63 -5.16 2.65 -17.22
CA GLU A 63 -6.02 3.78 -17.56
C GLU A 63 -5.52 4.50 -18.84
N GLN A 64 -4.20 4.62 -19.01
CA GLN A 64 -3.61 5.16 -20.23
C GLN A 64 -3.90 4.26 -21.45
N ILE A 65 -3.68 2.95 -21.34
CA ILE A 65 -3.97 1.99 -22.42
C ILE A 65 -5.45 2.04 -22.81
N ILE A 66 -6.36 2.07 -21.83
CA ILE A 66 -7.80 2.18 -22.06
C ILE A 66 -8.12 3.44 -22.86
N LYS A 67 -7.52 4.57 -22.48
CA LYS A 67 -7.73 5.86 -23.16
C LYS A 67 -7.24 5.82 -24.61
N GLU A 68 -6.08 5.22 -24.87
CA GLU A 68 -5.54 5.04 -26.21
C GLU A 68 -6.42 4.14 -27.08
N MET A 69 -6.94 3.04 -26.52
CA MET A 69 -7.88 2.15 -27.21
C MET A 69 -9.19 2.84 -27.55
N GLN A 70 -9.74 3.62 -26.62
CA GLN A 70 -10.97 4.41 -26.84
C GLN A 70 -10.77 5.45 -27.96
N GLN A 71 -9.62 6.13 -28.01
CA GLN A 71 -9.28 7.07 -29.10
C GLN A 71 -9.22 6.39 -30.47
N ARG A 72 -8.85 5.10 -30.50
CA ARG A 72 -8.83 4.28 -31.73
C ARG A 72 -10.19 3.69 -32.08
N GLY A 73 -11.26 4.04 -31.35
CA GLY A 73 -12.62 3.54 -31.57
C GLY A 73 -12.85 2.11 -31.09
N ILE A 74 -11.92 1.53 -30.32
CA ILE A 74 -12.03 0.18 -29.78
C ILE A 74 -12.91 0.22 -28.53
N LYS A 75 -14.04 -0.48 -28.55
CA LYS A 75 -14.90 -0.66 -27.37
C LYS A 75 -14.31 -1.76 -26.49
N ILE A 76 -14.00 -1.42 -25.24
CA ILE A 76 -13.53 -2.38 -24.23
C ILE A 76 -14.75 -2.80 -23.41
N ASP A 77 -15.10 -4.08 -23.47
CA ASP A 77 -16.13 -4.67 -22.63
C ASP A 77 -15.45 -5.36 -21.45
N PHE A 78 -15.60 -4.80 -20.25
CA PHE A 78 -15.08 -5.43 -19.04
C PHE A 78 -16.10 -6.46 -18.57
N ALA A 79 -15.69 -7.73 -18.50
CA ALA A 79 -16.50 -8.74 -17.85
C ALA A 79 -16.80 -8.30 -16.41
N ALA A 80 -18.06 -7.97 -16.13
CA ALA A 80 -18.49 -7.64 -14.79
C ALA A 80 -18.24 -8.86 -13.91
N LYS A 81 -17.26 -8.79 -12.99
CA LYS A 81 -17.20 -9.75 -11.90
C LYS A 81 -18.46 -9.55 -11.06
N LEU A 82 -19.44 -10.45 -11.22
CA LEU A 82 -20.46 -10.72 -10.23
C LEU A 82 -19.72 -11.06 -8.93
N SER A 83 -19.62 -10.09 -8.02
CA SER A 83 -19.14 -10.31 -6.67
C SER A 83 -20.22 -11.03 -5.89
N SER A 84 -20.04 -12.35 -5.71
CA SER A 84 -20.65 -13.12 -4.62
C SER A 84 -19.91 -12.85 -3.31
#